data_AF-A0A9E5W1B0-F1
#
_entry.id   AF-A0A9E5W1B0-F1
#
_cell.length_a   1.000
_cell.length_b   1.000
_cell.length_c   1.000
_cell.angle_alpha   90.00
_cell.angle_beta   90.00
_cell.angle_gamma   90.00
#
_symmetry.space_group_name_H-M   'P 1'
#
loop_
_entity.id
_entity.type
_entity.pdbx_description
1 polymer ?
#
loop_
_entity_poly.entity_id
_entity_poly.type
_entity_poly.pdbx_seq_one_letter_code
_entity_poly.pdbx_strand_id
1 'polypeptide(L)'
;SMINNIYLTVLLGLYFLLFTAYVCPYLALLPELARSNRDRVDLATSKALFSIIGVAVAFIGGGLLIGSLGPRGMVWVMGVLGLVMLYLPLLIKERDYARSEPATLALLEALKTTFKNRAFVIYLIANVTFWLGFNIVTLNLAGYVEVLLGKPESDIALYFGVVLAVAFAFFLPLNMLCKKFGLKAMMMFSLVIFAVLLPFIYFLGQPMFSLAPETFALILMALLGIPVSAIFVVPDAIVAAVSDLEAKLSGQRREAMYFGAQGFVLKLALGVSTIITGGLLQFFGSSAAEPLGIQLTGPVAALCMLIGIIVFTRYPETEVTAYQDADSISA
;
A
#
# COMPACT_ATOMS: atom_id res chain seq x y z
N SER A 1 -23.26 19.72 -9.97
CA SER A 1 -22.92 21.01 -10.60
C SER A 1 -21.53 20.88 -11.22
N MET A 2 -21.35 21.31 -12.47
CA MET A 2 -20.05 21.24 -13.16
C MET A 2 -18.96 22.03 -12.42
N ILE A 3 -19.34 23.12 -11.73
CA ILE A 3 -18.44 23.93 -10.90
C ILE A 3 -17.90 23.13 -9.71
N ASN A 4 -18.75 22.36 -9.02
CA ASN A 4 -18.30 21.51 -7.90
C ASN A 4 -17.35 20.41 -8.40
N ASN A 5 -17.60 19.84 -9.57
CA ASN A 5 -16.73 18.82 -10.16
C ASN A 5 -15.36 19.40 -10.50
N ILE A 6 -15.31 20.59 -11.13
CA ILE A 6 -14.05 21.29 -11.43
C ILE A 6 -13.30 21.64 -10.14
N TYR A 7 -14.00 22.23 -9.17
CA TYR A 7 -13.44 22.60 -7.87
C TYR A 7 -12.83 21.39 -7.14
N LEU A 8 -13.57 20.28 -7.03
CA LEU A 8 -13.08 19.04 -6.42
C LEU A 8 -11.89 18.47 -7.18
N THR A 9 -11.93 18.49 -8.52
CA THR A 9 -10.83 17.97 -9.35
C THR A 9 -9.55 18.76 -9.14
N VAL A 10 -9.64 20.09 -9.12
CA VAL A 10 -8.47 20.97 -8.92
C VAL A 10 -7.91 20.80 -7.51
N LEU A 11 -8.75 20.83 -6.47
CA LEU A 11 -8.28 20.68 -5.08
C LEU A 11 -7.71 19.30 -4.79
N LEU A 12 -8.35 18.23 -5.23
CA LEU A 12 -7.82 16.87 -5.09
C LEU A 12 -6.51 16.72 -5.86
N GLY A 13 -6.44 17.26 -7.08
CA GLY A 13 -5.21 17.27 -7.87
C GLY A 13 -4.06 17.97 -7.14
N LEU A 14 -4.30 19.16 -6.60
CA LEU A 14 -3.32 19.91 -5.82
C LEU A 14 -2.91 19.17 -4.56
N TYR A 15 -3.86 18.60 -3.82
CA TYR A 15 -3.59 17.79 -2.63
C TYR A 15 -2.67 16.61 -2.96
N PHE A 16 -2.99 15.81 -3.98
CA PHE A 16 -2.16 14.67 -4.36
C PHE A 16 -0.79 15.08 -4.87
N LEU A 17 -0.66 16.25 -5.51
CA LEU A 17 0.61 16.80 -5.94
C LEU A 17 1.48 17.18 -4.74
N LEU A 18 0.96 17.98 -3.81
CA LEU A 18 1.67 18.41 -2.59
C LEU A 18 2.03 17.22 -1.70
N PHE A 19 1.11 16.25 -1.57
CA PHE A 19 1.36 15.01 -0.86
C PHE A 19 2.57 14.25 -1.43
N THR A 20 2.70 14.17 -2.76
CA THR A 20 3.87 13.52 -3.38
C THR A 20 5.15 14.32 -3.18
N ALA A 21 5.09 15.65 -3.26
CA ALA A 21 6.24 16.50 -2.98
C ALA A 21 6.79 16.29 -1.56
N TYR A 22 5.93 15.94 -0.60
CA TYR A 22 6.31 15.61 0.78
C TYR A 22 6.77 14.14 0.94
N VAL A 23 5.99 13.19 0.41
CA VAL A 23 6.22 11.76 0.65
C VAL A 23 7.44 11.23 -0.09
N CYS A 24 7.74 11.70 -1.31
CA CYS A 24 8.88 11.17 -2.07
C CYS A 24 10.22 11.39 -1.35
N PRO A 25 10.56 12.61 -0.88
CA PRO A 25 11.77 12.82 -0.06
C PRO A 25 11.76 11.99 1.22
N TYR A 26 10.62 11.91 1.91
CA TYR A 26 10.46 11.10 3.12
C TYR A 26 10.76 9.61 2.89
N LEU A 27 10.29 9.03 1.78
CA LEU A 27 10.59 7.63 1.44
C LEU A 27 12.04 7.43 1.00
N ALA A 28 12.63 8.43 0.34
CA ALA A 28 14.02 8.40 -0.09
C ALA A 28 15.02 8.51 1.08
N LEU A 29 14.59 8.94 2.27
CA LEU A 29 15.41 8.89 3.49
C LEU A 29 15.57 7.47 4.05
N LEU A 30 14.66 6.54 3.73
CA LEU A 30 14.69 5.19 4.28
C LEU A 30 15.99 4.43 3.95
N PRO A 31 16.49 4.41 2.70
CA PRO A 31 17.73 3.74 2.36
C PRO A 31 18.98 4.55 2.76
N GLU A 32 18.88 5.86 2.97
CA GLU A 32 19.96 6.66 3.54
C GLU A 32 20.18 6.39 5.05
N LEU A 33 19.09 6.25 5.80
CA LEU A 33 19.11 5.98 7.24
C LEU A 33 19.42 4.51 7.55
N ALA A 34 18.90 3.58 6.74
CA ALA A 34 19.07 2.15 6.96
C ALA A 34 20.24 1.58 6.14
N ARG A 35 21.34 1.29 6.84
CA ARG A 35 22.60 0.80 6.25
C ARG A 35 22.59 -0.68 5.89
N SER A 36 21.72 -1.48 6.53
CA SER A 36 21.58 -2.91 6.24
C SER A 36 20.14 -3.28 5.88
N ASN A 37 19.95 -4.43 5.21
CA ASN A 37 18.61 -4.94 4.92
C ASN A 37 17.79 -5.26 6.17
N ARG A 38 18.44 -5.66 7.27
CA ARG A 38 17.75 -5.88 8.54
C ARG A 38 17.20 -4.55 9.07
N ASP A 39 18.01 -3.50 9.04
CA ASP A 39 17.60 -2.17 9.46
C ASP A 39 16.49 -1.60 8.57
N ARG A 40 16.50 -1.91 7.26
CA ARG A 40 15.44 -1.51 6.33
C ARG A 40 14.12 -2.13 6.66
N VAL A 41 14.10 -3.44 6.91
CA VAL A 41 12.88 -4.13 7.30
C VAL A 41 12.42 -3.60 8.65
N ASP A 42 13.31 -3.34 9.61
CA ASP A 42 12.95 -2.78 10.92
C ASP A 42 12.37 -1.36 10.81
N LEU A 43 12.99 -0.48 10.01
CA LEU A 43 12.54 0.90 9.79
C LEU A 43 11.23 0.94 8.99
N ALA A 44 11.11 0.14 7.94
CA ALA A 44 9.87 -0.01 7.17
C ALA A 44 8.73 -0.58 8.03
N THR A 45 9.03 -1.56 8.89
CA THR A 45 8.07 -2.13 9.84
C THR A 45 7.61 -1.08 10.85
N SER A 46 8.54 -0.30 11.41
CA SER A 46 8.23 0.79 12.35
C SER A 46 7.34 1.85 11.69
N LYS A 47 7.70 2.28 10.48
CA LYS A 47 6.88 3.19 9.67
C LYS A 47 5.48 2.62 9.43
N ALA A 48 5.37 1.33 9.06
CA ALA A 48 4.10 0.69 8.79
C ALA A 48 3.20 0.59 10.05
N LEU A 49 3.80 0.32 11.22
CA LEU A 49 3.10 0.34 12.52
C LEU A 49 2.51 1.73 12.80
N PHE A 50 3.31 2.79 12.69
CA PHE A 50 2.81 4.17 12.86
C PHE A 50 1.77 4.56 11.81
N SER A 51 1.91 4.06 10.57
CA SER A 51 0.93 4.28 9.50
C SER A 51 -0.42 3.67 9.84
N ILE A 52 -0.47 2.43 10.35
CA ILE A 52 -1.75 1.80 10.75
C ILE A 52 -2.36 2.54 11.94
N ILE A 53 -1.55 2.95 12.94
CA ILE A 53 -2.05 3.75 14.06
C ILE A 53 -2.65 5.07 13.54
N GLY A 54 -1.97 5.75 12.62
CA GLY A 54 -2.47 6.96 11.98
C GLY A 54 -3.80 6.76 11.25
N VAL A 55 -3.92 5.67 10.47
CA VAL A 55 -5.18 5.30 9.80
C VAL A 55 -6.28 5.03 10.82
N ALA A 56 -6.00 4.28 11.88
CA ALA A 56 -6.98 3.98 12.93
C ALA A 56 -7.46 5.25 13.65
N VAL A 57 -6.54 6.16 14.00
CA VAL A 57 -6.86 7.46 14.60
C VAL A 57 -7.68 8.31 13.63
N ALA A 58 -7.34 8.33 12.34
CA ALA A 58 -8.10 9.09 11.35
C ALA A 58 -9.51 8.53 11.15
N PHE A 59 -9.67 7.20 11.11
CA PHE A 59 -10.96 6.55 10.88
C PHE A 59 -11.89 6.67 12.09
N ILE A 60 -11.40 6.30 13.28
CA ILE A 60 -12.17 6.35 14.53
C ILE A 60 -12.34 7.79 15.00
N GLY A 61 -11.24 8.55 15.04
CA GLY A 61 -11.25 9.95 15.46
C GLY A 61 -12.06 10.83 14.51
N GLY A 62 -11.98 10.59 13.20
CA GLY A 62 -12.79 11.29 12.20
C GLY A 62 -14.29 11.11 12.45
N GLY A 63 -14.76 9.87 12.65
CA GLY A 63 -16.15 9.58 12.95
C GLY A 63 -16.66 10.27 14.24
N LEU A 64 -15.87 10.19 15.32
CA LEU A 64 -16.20 10.85 16.60
C LEU A 64 -16.23 12.38 16.49
N LEU A 65 -15.31 12.97 15.72
CA LEU A 65 -15.25 14.41 15.49
C LEU A 65 -16.42 14.91 14.64
N ILE A 66 -16.88 14.11 13.66
CA ILE A 66 -18.08 14.44 12.88
C ILE A 66 -19.31 14.45 13.78
N GLY A 67 -19.46 13.44 14.65
CA GLY A 67 -20.59 13.35 15.58
C GLY A 67 -20.67 14.50 16.59
N SER A 68 -19.53 15.08 16.97
CA SER A 68 -19.45 16.14 18.00
C SER A 68 -19.35 17.56 17.45
N LEU A 69 -18.53 17.78 16.41
CA LEU A 69 -18.21 19.10 15.87
C LEU A 69 -18.70 19.31 14.42
N GLY A 70 -19.34 18.30 13.84
CA GLY A 70 -19.75 18.27 12.45
C GLY A 70 -18.58 18.11 11.46
N PRO A 71 -18.88 17.93 10.16
CA PRO A 71 -17.85 17.68 9.14
C PRO A 71 -16.80 18.79 9.04
N ARG A 72 -17.19 20.06 9.21
CA ARG A 72 -16.26 21.20 9.15
C ARG A 72 -15.33 21.24 10.37
N GLY A 73 -15.83 20.92 11.56
CA GLY A 73 -15.01 20.87 12.77
C GLY A 73 -13.98 19.75 12.72
N MET A 74 -14.36 18.58 12.20
CA MET A 74 -13.44 17.47 11.95
C MET A 74 -12.29 17.88 11.02
N VAL A 75 -12.60 18.58 9.91
CA VAL A 75 -11.58 19.07 8.97
C VAL A 75 -10.56 19.99 9.64
N TRP A 76 -11.02 20.92 10.49
CA TRP A 76 -10.10 21.83 11.20
C TRP A 76 -9.22 21.09 12.21
N VAL A 77 -9.79 20.22 13.03
CA VAL A 77 -9.04 19.48 14.06
C VAL A 77 -8.00 18.56 13.42
N MET A 78 -8.40 17.78 12.41
CA MET A 78 -7.49 16.90 11.67
C MET A 78 -6.46 17.68 10.87
N GLY A 79 -6.82 18.83 10.30
CA GLY A 79 -5.91 19.71 9.58
C GLY A 79 -4.82 20.29 10.48
N VAL A 80 -5.17 20.77 11.67
CA VAL A 80 -4.21 21.29 12.65
C VAL A 80 -3.31 20.18 13.18
N LEU A 81 -3.88 19.02 13.54
CA LEU A 81 -3.11 17.86 13.98
C LEU A 81 -2.11 17.41 12.91
N GLY A 82 -2.56 17.29 11.66
CA GLY A 82 -1.73 16.94 10.52
C GLY A 82 -0.62 17.95 10.27
N LEU A 83 -0.91 19.25 10.42
CA LEU A 83 0.10 20.31 10.31
C LEU A 83 1.16 20.15 11.40
N VAL A 84 0.79 20.00 12.67
CA VAL A 84 1.77 19.81 13.76
C VAL A 84 2.67 18.60 13.51
N MET A 85 2.09 17.47 13.09
CA MET A 85 2.85 16.25 12.76
C MET A 85 3.77 16.43 11.56
N LEU A 86 3.38 17.24 10.57
CA LEU A 86 4.19 17.52 9.38
C LEU A 86 5.39 18.45 9.66
N TYR A 87 5.29 19.32 10.67
CA TYR A 87 6.40 20.20 11.08
C TYR A 87 7.36 19.51 12.07
N LEU A 88 6.95 18.42 12.72
CA LEU A 88 7.77 17.71 13.70
C LEU A 88 9.14 17.22 13.16
N PRO A 89 9.25 16.71 11.91
CA PRO A 89 10.53 16.30 11.34
C PRO A 89 11.54 17.44 11.13
N LEU A 90 11.10 18.71 11.06
CA LEU A 90 12.02 19.85 10.92
C LEU A 90 12.94 20.04 12.13
N LEU A 91 12.61 19.39 13.26
CA LEU A 91 13.46 19.35 14.45
C LEU A 91 14.66 18.41 14.29
N ILE A 92 14.65 17.54 13.27
CA ILE A 92 15.70 16.56 13.00
C ILE A 92 16.78 17.20 12.11
N LYS A 93 18.04 17.11 12.53
CA LYS A 93 19.19 17.56 11.72
C LYS A 93 19.59 16.47 10.71
N GLU A 94 18.94 16.45 9.55
CA GLU A 94 19.22 15.48 8.48
C GLU A 94 20.67 15.51 7.97
N ARG A 95 21.31 16.69 7.97
CA ARG A 95 22.70 16.88 7.49
C ARG A 95 23.75 16.07 8.25
N ASP A 96 23.44 15.63 9.47
CA ASP A 96 24.35 14.80 10.27
C ASP A 96 24.35 13.32 9.80
N TYR A 97 23.35 12.91 9.00
CA TYR A 97 23.11 11.52 8.62
C TYR A 97 23.05 11.27 7.11
N ALA A 98 22.79 12.30 6.29
CA ALA A 98 22.69 12.21 4.84
C ALA A 98 23.89 12.88 4.12
N ARG A 99 24.55 12.15 3.22
CA ARG A 99 25.58 12.71 2.32
C ARG A 99 24.94 13.11 0.99
N SER A 100 24.81 14.40 0.76
CA SER A 100 24.28 14.94 -0.50
C SER A 100 25.33 14.87 -1.60
N GLU A 101 25.15 13.98 -2.58
CA GLU A 101 25.94 13.98 -3.81
C GLU A 101 25.18 14.68 -4.95
N PRO A 102 25.85 15.47 -5.80
CA PRO A 102 25.18 16.18 -6.89
C PRO A 102 24.59 15.19 -7.90
N ALA A 103 23.35 15.44 -8.34
CA ALA A 103 22.74 14.69 -9.43
C ALA A 103 23.49 14.96 -10.74
N THR A 104 24.09 13.94 -11.32
CA THR A 104 24.88 14.03 -12.56
C THR A 104 24.08 13.74 -13.82
N LEU A 105 22.87 13.16 -13.69
CA LEU A 105 21.99 12.79 -14.81
C LEU A 105 20.81 13.76 -14.94
N ALA A 106 20.42 14.07 -16.17
CA ALA A 106 19.18 14.78 -16.43
C ALA A 106 17.97 13.92 -15.99
N LEU A 107 16.89 14.57 -15.56
CA LEU A 107 15.68 13.92 -15.03
C LEU A 107 15.14 12.81 -15.95
N LEU A 108 15.07 13.09 -17.25
CA LEU A 108 14.51 12.16 -18.24
C LEU A 108 15.40 10.94 -18.46
N GLU A 109 16.72 11.12 -18.39
CA GLU A 109 17.71 10.04 -18.50
C GLU A 109 17.71 9.16 -17.24
N ALA A 110 17.62 9.79 -16.07
CA ALA A 110 17.48 9.08 -14.81
C ALA A 110 16.21 8.21 -14.81
N LEU A 111 15.07 8.76 -15.24
CA LEU A 111 13.81 8.02 -15.35
C LEU A 111 13.90 6.87 -16.37
N LYS A 112 14.47 7.12 -17.56
CA LYS A 112 14.69 6.08 -18.57
C LYS A 112 15.58 4.95 -18.04
N THR A 113 16.57 5.28 -17.22
CA THR A 113 17.47 4.29 -16.63
C THR A 113 16.78 3.48 -15.53
N THR A 114 15.97 4.13 -14.69
CA THR A 114 15.12 3.46 -13.70
C THR A 114 14.19 2.42 -14.33
N PHE A 115 13.51 2.76 -15.44
CA PHE A 115 12.65 1.82 -16.16
C PHE A 115 13.39 0.78 -17.02
N LYS A 116 14.72 0.89 -17.17
CA LYS A 116 15.55 -0.16 -17.77
C LYS A 116 15.99 -1.21 -16.76
N ASN A 117 15.99 -0.89 -15.47
CA ASN A 117 16.37 -1.83 -14.43
C ASN A 117 15.30 -2.95 -14.33
N ARG A 118 15.69 -4.15 -14.76
CA ARG A 118 14.79 -5.32 -14.83
C ARG A 118 14.24 -5.71 -13.45
N ALA A 119 15.04 -5.64 -12.40
CA ALA A 119 14.60 -5.95 -11.04
C ALA A 119 13.51 -4.97 -10.59
N PHE A 120 13.72 -3.67 -10.85
CA PHE A 120 12.73 -2.64 -10.53
C PHE A 120 11.42 -2.81 -11.31
N VAL A 121 11.47 -3.04 -12.63
CA VAL A 121 10.26 -3.18 -13.44
C VAL A 121 9.44 -4.41 -13.03
N ILE A 122 10.08 -5.55 -12.78
CA ILE A 122 9.40 -6.77 -12.32
C ILE A 122 8.73 -6.53 -10.96
N TYR A 123 9.46 -5.90 -10.04
CA TYR A 123 8.91 -5.50 -8.75
C TYR A 123 7.76 -4.51 -8.90
N LEU A 124 7.91 -3.49 -9.74
CA LEU A 124 6.92 -2.42 -9.91
C LEU A 124 5.59 -2.98 -10.41
N ILE A 125 5.62 -3.89 -11.38
CA ILE A 125 4.40 -4.56 -11.89
C ILE A 125 3.72 -5.37 -10.77
N ALA A 126 4.50 -6.10 -9.97
CA ALA A 126 3.97 -6.86 -8.84
C ALA A 126 3.36 -5.94 -7.77
N ASN A 127 4.03 -4.84 -7.43
CA ASN A 127 3.54 -3.87 -6.45
C ASN A 127 2.27 -3.15 -6.95
N VAL A 128 2.22 -2.80 -8.24
CA VAL A 128 1.06 -2.18 -8.88
C VAL A 128 -0.15 -3.09 -8.85
N THR A 129 0.02 -4.36 -9.22
CA THR A 129 -1.08 -5.34 -9.19
C THR A 129 -1.54 -5.64 -7.77
N PHE A 130 -0.62 -5.67 -6.81
CA PHE A 130 -0.93 -5.78 -5.39
C PHE A 130 -1.80 -4.61 -4.90
N TRP A 131 -1.37 -3.37 -5.12
CA TRP A 131 -2.13 -2.17 -4.73
C TRP A 131 -3.44 -2.03 -5.47
N LEU A 132 -3.50 -2.43 -6.75
CA LEU A 132 -4.72 -2.40 -7.54
C LEU A 132 -5.78 -3.32 -6.92
N GLY A 133 -5.45 -4.58 -6.62
CA GLY A 133 -6.42 -5.50 -6.00
C GLY A 133 -6.81 -5.07 -4.58
N PHE A 134 -5.86 -4.60 -3.77
CA PHE A 134 -6.16 -4.03 -2.45
C PHE A 134 -7.10 -2.82 -2.53
N ASN A 135 -6.89 -1.93 -3.52
CA ASN A 135 -7.72 -0.74 -3.68
C ASN A 135 -9.14 -1.08 -4.15
N ILE A 136 -9.30 -2.04 -5.08
CA ILE A 136 -10.64 -2.54 -5.49
C ILE A 136 -11.44 -2.98 -4.25
N VAL A 137 -10.84 -3.76 -3.36
CA VAL A 137 -11.52 -4.22 -2.12
C VAL A 137 -11.87 -3.04 -1.23
N THR A 138 -10.92 -2.13 -1.04
CA THR A 138 -11.11 -0.98 -0.14
C THR A 138 -12.21 -0.03 -0.64
N LEU A 139 -12.34 0.17 -1.95
CA LEU A 139 -13.40 0.97 -2.56
C LEU A 139 -14.80 0.39 -2.36
N ASN A 140 -14.91 -0.94 -2.25
CA ASN A 140 -16.20 -1.65 -2.15
C ASN A 140 -16.53 -2.12 -0.73
N LEU A 141 -15.74 -1.70 0.27
CA LEU A 141 -15.90 -2.12 1.65
C LEU A 141 -17.31 -1.85 2.20
N ALA A 142 -17.87 -0.66 1.90
CA ALA A 142 -19.25 -0.33 2.28
C ALA A 142 -20.26 -1.28 1.61
N GLY A 143 -20.06 -1.59 0.32
CA GLY A 143 -20.88 -2.56 -0.41
C GLY A 143 -20.82 -3.97 0.19
N TYR A 144 -19.65 -4.40 0.68
CA TYR A 144 -19.54 -5.71 1.33
C TYR A 144 -20.37 -5.80 2.62
N VAL A 145 -20.40 -4.72 3.40
CA VAL A 145 -21.09 -4.72 4.71
C VAL A 145 -22.59 -4.44 4.55
N GLU A 146 -22.95 -3.41 3.80
CA GLU A 146 -24.35 -2.99 3.66
C GLU A 146 -25.12 -3.86 2.67
N VAL A 147 -24.52 -4.15 1.51
CA VAL A 147 -25.24 -4.81 0.41
C VAL A 147 -25.14 -6.32 0.52
N LEU A 148 -23.95 -6.87 0.78
CA LEU A 148 -23.78 -8.33 0.87
C LEU A 148 -24.17 -8.89 2.25
N LEU A 149 -23.75 -8.24 3.33
CA LEU A 149 -24.05 -8.71 4.70
C LEU A 149 -25.35 -8.15 5.28
N GLY A 150 -25.95 -7.12 4.67
CA GLY A 150 -27.18 -6.49 5.17
C GLY A 150 -27.00 -5.80 6.52
N LYS A 151 -25.79 -5.36 6.84
CA LYS A 151 -25.42 -4.75 8.12
C LYS A 151 -25.44 -3.22 8.05
N PRO A 152 -25.62 -2.53 9.19
CA PRO A 152 -25.57 -1.07 9.23
C PRO A 152 -24.18 -0.54 8.91
N GLU A 153 -24.12 0.70 8.41
CA GLU A 153 -22.87 1.43 8.09
C GLU A 153 -21.88 1.47 9.28
N SER A 154 -22.38 1.44 10.52
CA SER A 154 -21.56 1.41 11.74
C SER A 154 -20.59 0.22 11.79
N ASP A 155 -20.95 -0.90 11.15
CA ASP A 155 -20.18 -2.13 11.19
C ASP A 155 -19.02 -2.11 10.19
N ILE A 156 -19.00 -1.16 9.24
CA ILE A 156 -17.87 -0.99 8.30
C ILE A 156 -16.56 -0.78 9.06
N ALA A 157 -16.60 0.05 10.11
CA ALA A 157 -15.45 0.29 10.97
C ALA A 157 -14.99 -0.98 11.70
N LEU A 158 -15.92 -1.87 12.08
CA LEU A 158 -15.60 -3.14 12.71
C LEU A 158 -14.87 -4.06 11.72
N TYR A 159 -15.44 -4.31 10.54
CA TYR A 159 -14.85 -5.23 9.55
C TYR A 159 -13.48 -4.75 9.06
N PHE A 160 -13.33 -3.46 8.75
CA PHE A 160 -12.05 -2.91 8.35
C PHE A 160 -11.06 -2.84 9.52
N GLY A 161 -11.56 -2.53 10.72
CA GLY A 161 -10.79 -2.57 11.95
C GLY A 161 -10.17 -3.95 12.21
N VAL A 162 -10.89 -5.04 11.91
CA VAL A 162 -10.35 -6.41 11.99
C VAL A 162 -9.19 -6.63 11.01
N VAL A 163 -9.33 -6.20 9.75
CA VAL A 163 -8.25 -6.28 8.75
C VAL A 163 -7.00 -5.56 9.26
N LEU A 164 -7.17 -4.31 9.74
CA LEU A 164 -6.07 -3.50 10.24
C LEU A 164 -5.46 -4.04 11.53
N ALA A 165 -6.28 -4.58 12.45
CA ALA A 165 -5.82 -5.17 13.70
C ALA A 165 -4.96 -6.41 13.45
N VAL A 166 -5.39 -7.29 12.53
CA VAL A 166 -4.59 -8.45 12.15
C VAL A 166 -3.33 -8.02 11.40
N ALA A 167 -3.41 -7.04 10.50
CA ALA A 167 -2.23 -6.50 9.83
C ALA A 167 -1.21 -5.95 10.84
N PHE A 168 -1.69 -5.21 11.85
CA PHE A 168 -0.88 -4.67 12.94
C PHE A 168 -0.20 -5.80 13.74
N ALA A 169 -0.96 -6.81 14.15
CA ALA A 169 -0.44 -7.95 14.88
C ALA A 169 0.57 -8.76 14.06
N PHE A 170 0.40 -8.83 12.74
CA PHE A 170 1.24 -9.60 11.85
C PHE A 170 2.54 -8.89 11.44
N PHE A 171 2.69 -7.58 11.66
CA PHE A 171 3.93 -6.86 11.34
C PHE A 171 5.17 -7.43 12.03
N LEU A 172 5.06 -7.79 13.32
CA LEU A 172 6.17 -8.37 14.08
C LEU A 172 6.59 -9.75 13.51
N PRO A 173 5.66 -10.73 13.35
CA PRO A 173 5.94 -11.97 12.64
C PRO A 173 6.47 -11.73 11.23
N LEU A 174 5.87 -10.82 10.46
CA LEU A 174 6.27 -10.52 9.09
C LEU A 174 7.73 -10.07 9.03
N ASN A 175 8.16 -9.17 9.91
CA ASN A 175 9.55 -8.72 9.97
C ASN A 175 10.51 -9.91 10.20
N MET A 176 10.20 -10.78 11.17
CA MET A 176 10.99 -11.99 11.43
C MET A 176 11.00 -12.94 10.21
N LEU A 177 9.87 -13.11 9.55
CA LEU A 177 9.73 -13.96 8.36
C LEU A 177 10.48 -13.38 7.15
N CYS A 178 10.44 -12.06 6.94
CA CYS A 178 11.23 -11.37 5.92
C CYS A 178 12.74 -11.58 6.13
N LYS A 179 13.21 -11.53 7.38
CA LYS A 179 14.62 -11.79 7.73
C LYS A 179 15.02 -13.24 7.52
N LYS A 180 14.09 -14.20 7.69
CA LYS A 180 14.35 -15.64 7.58
C LYS A 180 14.23 -16.18 6.15
N PHE A 181 13.19 -15.77 5.43
CA PHE A 181 12.82 -16.32 4.12
C PHE A 181 13.12 -15.38 2.96
N GLY A 182 13.49 -14.12 3.23
CA GLY A 182 13.78 -13.11 2.22
C GLY A 182 12.55 -12.32 1.77
N LEU A 183 12.80 -11.19 1.12
CA LEU A 183 11.76 -10.26 0.67
C LEU A 183 10.95 -10.83 -0.49
N LYS A 184 11.57 -11.58 -1.42
CA LYS A 184 10.86 -12.18 -2.55
C LYS A 184 9.84 -13.20 -2.08
N ALA A 185 10.26 -14.09 -1.18
CA ALA A 185 9.39 -15.14 -0.64
C ALA A 185 8.17 -14.53 0.05
N MET A 186 8.35 -13.49 0.86
CA MET A 186 7.24 -12.84 1.57
C MET A 186 6.30 -12.06 0.65
N MET A 187 6.81 -11.42 -0.40
CA MET A 187 5.98 -10.79 -1.42
C MET A 187 5.14 -11.83 -2.18
N MET A 188 5.75 -12.93 -2.62
CA MET A 188 5.06 -14.04 -3.30
C MET A 188 3.99 -14.68 -2.40
N PHE A 189 4.33 -14.99 -1.15
CA PHE A 189 3.41 -15.54 -0.17
C PHE A 189 2.17 -14.67 -0.01
N SER A 190 2.37 -13.35 0.11
CA SER A 190 1.28 -12.41 0.32
C SER A 190 0.40 -12.24 -0.90
N LEU A 191 0.99 -12.18 -2.10
CA LEU A 191 0.26 -12.16 -3.36
C LEU A 191 -0.58 -13.43 -3.55
N VAL A 192 -0.02 -14.61 -3.26
CA VAL A 192 -0.71 -15.90 -3.38
C VAL A 192 -1.88 -15.98 -2.39
N ILE A 193 -1.66 -15.59 -1.14
CA ILE A 193 -2.73 -15.59 -0.13
C ILE A 193 -3.84 -14.61 -0.54
N PHE A 194 -3.52 -13.40 -0.99
CA PHE A 194 -4.52 -12.48 -1.52
C PHE A 194 -5.29 -13.09 -2.69
N ALA A 195 -4.59 -13.68 -3.67
CA ALA A 195 -5.23 -14.29 -4.83
C ALA A 195 -6.18 -15.44 -4.46
N VAL A 196 -5.88 -16.19 -3.39
CA VAL A 196 -6.74 -17.28 -2.90
C VAL A 196 -7.92 -16.76 -2.07
N LEU A 197 -7.71 -15.75 -1.24
CA LEU A 197 -8.74 -15.23 -0.33
C LEU A 197 -9.76 -14.32 -1.03
N LEU A 198 -9.34 -13.50 -1.99
CA LEU A 198 -10.23 -12.52 -2.62
C LEU A 198 -11.46 -13.10 -3.33
N PRO A 199 -11.38 -14.25 -4.03
CA PRO A 199 -12.57 -14.86 -4.62
C PRO A 199 -13.65 -15.21 -3.60
N PHE A 200 -13.29 -15.43 -2.32
CA PHE A 200 -14.27 -15.71 -1.28
C PHE A 200 -15.17 -14.52 -0.92
N ILE A 201 -14.81 -13.31 -1.34
CA ILE A 201 -15.68 -12.12 -1.24
C ILE A 201 -17.00 -12.36 -2.01
N TYR A 202 -16.96 -13.14 -3.09
CA TYR A 202 -18.17 -13.49 -3.85
C TYR A 202 -19.25 -14.16 -2.97
N PHE A 203 -18.83 -14.92 -1.95
CA PHE A 203 -19.72 -15.68 -1.06
C PHE A 203 -20.09 -14.90 0.22
N LEU A 204 -19.68 -13.63 0.36
CA LEU A 204 -20.14 -12.79 1.46
C LEU A 204 -21.66 -12.68 1.43
N GLY A 205 -22.30 -12.86 2.59
CA GLY A 205 -23.76 -12.89 2.73
C GLY A 205 -24.40 -14.27 2.56
N GLN A 206 -23.67 -15.27 2.07
CA GLN A 206 -24.16 -16.64 1.94
C GLN A 206 -23.60 -17.54 3.05
N PRO A 207 -24.39 -18.50 3.58
CA PRO A 207 -23.88 -19.48 4.51
C PRO A 207 -22.90 -20.41 3.78
N MET A 208 -21.62 -20.31 4.11
CA MET A 208 -20.55 -21.13 3.55
C MET A 208 -19.89 -21.96 4.67
N PHE A 209 -19.50 -23.19 4.39
CA PHE A 209 -18.84 -24.09 5.36
C PHE A 209 -19.63 -24.32 6.66
N SER A 210 -20.96 -24.26 6.63
CA SER A 210 -21.83 -24.33 7.82
C SER A 210 -21.63 -23.18 8.83
N LEU A 211 -20.96 -22.10 8.43
CA LEU A 211 -20.77 -20.91 9.25
C LEU A 211 -21.87 -19.88 8.96
N ALA A 212 -22.23 -19.10 9.97
CA ALA A 212 -23.04 -17.91 9.77
C ALA A 212 -22.30 -16.91 8.85
N PRO A 213 -23.00 -16.19 7.96
CA PRO A 213 -22.37 -15.23 7.04
C PRO A 213 -21.48 -14.19 7.73
N GLU A 214 -21.88 -13.77 8.94
CA GLU A 214 -21.13 -12.81 9.76
C GLU A 214 -19.78 -13.38 10.23
N THR A 215 -19.80 -14.60 10.76
CA THR A 215 -18.59 -15.29 11.23
C THR A 215 -17.64 -15.57 10.06
N PHE A 216 -18.19 -16.00 8.92
CA PHE A 216 -17.42 -16.19 7.70
C PHE A 216 -16.74 -14.89 7.25
N ALA A 217 -17.49 -13.79 7.22
CA ALA A 217 -16.97 -12.48 6.87
C ALA A 217 -15.85 -12.01 7.82
N LEU A 218 -16.04 -12.17 9.14
CA LEU A 218 -15.02 -11.80 10.12
C LEU A 218 -13.73 -12.62 9.96
N ILE A 219 -13.85 -13.94 9.74
CA ILE A 219 -12.70 -14.81 9.48
C ILE A 219 -12.00 -14.39 8.17
N LEU A 220 -12.75 -14.13 7.11
CA LEU A 220 -12.19 -13.70 5.83
C LEU A 220 -11.45 -12.36 5.97
N MET A 221 -12.04 -11.38 6.63
CA MET A 221 -11.40 -10.07 6.89
C MET A 221 -10.14 -10.22 7.76
N ALA A 222 -10.18 -11.07 8.78
CA ALA A 222 -9.01 -11.37 9.59
C ALA A 222 -7.88 -11.97 8.74
N LEU A 223 -8.19 -12.95 7.89
CA LEU A 223 -7.20 -13.57 7.00
C LEU A 223 -6.65 -12.59 5.95
N LEU A 224 -7.47 -11.67 5.43
CA LEU A 224 -7.02 -10.60 4.53
C LEU A 224 -6.06 -9.62 5.22
N GLY A 225 -6.11 -9.46 6.54
CA GLY A 225 -5.16 -8.63 7.29
C GLY A 225 -3.71 -9.13 7.20
N ILE A 226 -3.49 -10.44 7.05
CA ILE A 226 -2.14 -11.03 6.96
C ILE A 226 -1.39 -10.47 5.75
N PRO A 227 -1.86 -10.63 4.49
CA PRO A 227 -1.12 -10.09 3.36
C PRO A 227 -1.20 -8.56 3.26
N VAL A 228 -2.18 -7.91 3.91
CA VAL A 228 -2.19 -6.44 4.06
C VAL A 228 -0.98 -5.96 4.85
N SER A 229 -0.51 -6.67 5.87
CA SER A 229 0.74 -6.28 6.55
C SER A 229 1.94 -6.24 5.58
N ALA A 230 2.00 -7.17 4.63
CA ALA A 230 3.09 -7.26 3.68
C ALA A 230 3.07 -6.11 2.66
N ILE A 231 1.90 -5.65 2.21
CA ILE A 231 1.80 -4.56 1.22
C ILE A 231 2.41 -3.24 1.74
N PHE A 232 2.43 -3.04 3.06
CA PHE A 232 2.96 -1.82 3.68
C PHE A 232 4.47 -1.88 4.00
N VAL A 233 5.06 -3.07 4.10
CA VAL A 233 6.46 -3.25 4.54
C VAL A 233 7.34 -3.75 3.41
N VAL A 234 6.92 -4.82 2.74
CA VAL A 234 7.77 -5.57 1.80
C VAL A 234 8.12 -4.74 0.56
N PRO A 235 7.18 -4.01 -0.08
CA PRO A 235 7.50 -3.24 -1.28
C PRO A 235 8.54 -2.14 -1.05
N ASP A 236 8.41 -1.38 0.05
CA ASP A 236 9.37 -0.33 0.41
C ASP A 236 10.78 -0.90 0.66
N ALA A 237 10.86 -2.05 1.33
CA ALA A 237 12.13 -2.74 1.55
C ALA A 237 12.74 -3.27 0.25
N ILE A 238 11.93 -3.77 -0.70
CA ILE A 238 12.42 -4.22 -2.02
C ILE A 238 12.95 -3.04 -2.83
N VAL A 239 12.24 -1.91 -2.87
CA VAL A 239 12.72 -0.72 -3.60
C VAL A 239 14.03 -0.23 -3.05
N ALA A 240 14.15 -0.14 -1.72
CA ALA A 240 15.39 0.24 -1.06
C ALA A 240 16.55 -0.70 -1.44
N ALA A 241 16.31 -2.02 -1.47
CA ALA A 241 17.32 -3.00 -1.87
C ALA A 241 17.70 -2.88 -3.36
N VAL A 242 16.74 -2.61 -4.24
CA VAL A 242 17.00 -2.43 -5.69
C VAL A 242 17.74 -1.12 -5.96
N SER A 243 17.38 -0.04 -5.26
CA SER A 243 18.06 1.25 -5.41
C SER A 243 19.52 1.19 -4.94
N ASP A 244 19.79 0.41 -3.91
CA ASP A 244 21.15 0.14 -3.43
C ASP A 244 22.01 -0.62 -4.43
N LEU A 245 21.45 -1.71 -4.97
CA LEU A 245 22.13 -2.49 -6.00
C LEU A 245 22.54 -1.59 -7.17
N GLU A 246 21.63 -0.72 -7.61
CA GLU A 246 21.92 0.23 -8.68
C GLU A 246 22.97 1.26 -8.26
N ALA A 247 22.90 1.77 -7.02
CA ALA A 247 23.89 2.72 -6.51
C ALA A 247 25.30 2.11 -6.52
N LYS A 248 25.44 0.83 -6.16
CA LYS A 248 26.72 0.10 -6.23
C LYS A 248 27.20 -0.11 -7.67
N LEU A 249 26.31 -0.50 -8.58
CA LEU A 249 26.68 -0.79 -9.98
C LEU A 249 27.03 0.47 -10.78
N SER A 250 26.35 1.58 -10.49
CA SER A 250 26.50 2.84 -11.24
C SER A 250 27.37 3.89 -10.56
N GLY A 251 27.68 3.71 -9.28
CA GLY A 251 28.35 4.72 -8.46
C GLY A 251 27.50 5.95 -8.16
N GLN A 252 26.18 5.93 -8.43
CA GLN A 252 25.29 7.07 -8.23
C GLN A 252 24.04 6.67 -7.45
N ARG A 253 23.79 7.33 -6.30
CA ARG A 253 22.58 7.12 -5.51
C ARG A 253 21.37 7.75 -6.21
N ARG A 254 20.41 6.91 -6.62
CA ARG A 254 19.22 7.29 -7.41
C ARG A 254 17.90 6.91 -6.75
N GLU A 255 17.90 6.83 -5.42
CA GLU A 255 16.81 6.32 -4.58
C GLU A 255 15.49 7.08 -4.79
N ALA A 256 15.54 8.41 -4.79
CA ALA A 256 14.37 9.27 -5.02
C ALA A 256 13.70 9.01 -6.38
N MET A 257 14.46 8.62 -7.41
CA MET A 257 13.90 8.31 -8.73
C MET A 257 13.07 7.04 -8.71
N TYR A 258 13.56 6.00 -8.00
CA TYR A 258 12.84 4.73 -7.87
C TYR A 258 11.52 4.90 -7.11
N PHE A 259 11.54 5.61 -5.97
CA PHE A 259 10.33 5.91 -5.21
C PHE A 259 9.38 6.84 -5.97
N GLY A 260 9.90 7.84 -6.69
CA GLY A 260 9.11 8.73 -7.53
C GLY A 260 8.41 8.00 -8.68
N ALA A 261 9.15 7.15 -9.41
CA ALA A 261 8.61 6.32 -10.48
C ALA A 261 7.54 5.34 -9.95
N GLN A 262 7.80 4.69 -8.81
CA GLN A 262 6.82 3.85 -8.13
C GLN A 262 5.55 4.64 -7.80
N GLY A 263 5.68 5.77 -7.11
CA GLY A 263 4.52 6.57 -6.68
C GLY A 263 3.67 7.05 -7.85
N PHE A 264 4.31 7.43 -8.96
CA PHE A 264 3.61 7.82 -10.18
C PHE A 264 2.78 6.68 -10.76
N VAL A 265 3.39 5.50 -10.97
CA VAL A 265 2.69 4.36 -11.56
C VAL A 265 1.60 3.80 -10.62
N LEU A 266 1.84 3.80 -9.31
CA LEU A 266 0.82 3.42 -8.32
C LEU A 266 -0.41 4.33 -8.40
N LYS A 267 -0.23 5.65 -8.51
CA LYS A 267 -1.37 6.58 -8.65
C LYS A 267 -2.19 6.31 -9.91
N LEU A 268 -1.54 6.01 -11.03
CA LEU A 268 -2.24 5.59 -12.25
C LEU A 268 -3.03 4.30 -12.01
N ALA A 269 -2.43 3.32 -11.33
CA ALA A 269 -3.08 2.06 -11.00
C ALA A 269 -4.31 2.24 -10.09
N LEU A 270 -4.25 3.14 -9.12
CA LEU A 270 -5.40 3.50 -8.28
C LEU A 270 -6.54 4.12 -9.11
N GLY A 271 -6.20 4.99 -10.06
CA GLY A 271 -7.18 5.50 -11.04
C GLY A 271 -7.83 4.39 -11.87
N VAL A 272 -7.01 3.46 -12.38
CA VAL A 272 -7.50 2.29 -13.14
C VAL A 272 -8.41 1.41 -12.27
N SER A 273 -8.06 1.17 -11.00
CA SER A 273 -8.89 0.38 -10.08
C SER A 273 -10.27 1.00 -9.82
N THR A 274 -10.34 2.34 -9.83
CA THR A 274 -11.61 3.08 -9.72
C THR A 274 -12.46 2.88 -10.98
N ILE A 275 -11.85 2.90 -12.17
CA ILE A 275 -12.55 2.64 -13.44
C ILE A 275 -13.06 1.20 -13.50
N ILE A 276 -12.23 0.22 -13.12
CA ILE A 276 -12.61 -1.20 -13.08
C ILE A 276 -13.79 -1.39 -12.12
N THR A 277 -13.69 -0.84 -10.91
CA THR A 277 -14.76 -0.91 -9.91
C THR A 277 -16.04 -0.24 -10.41
N GLY A 278 -15.95 0.98 -10.93
CA GLY A 278 -17.10 1.70 -11.47
C GLY A 278 -17.79 0.94 -12.60
N GLY A 279 -17.01 0.32 -13.50
CA GLY A 279 -17.53 -0.54 -14.55
C GLY A 279 -18.25 -1.78 -14.00
N LEU A 280 -17.67 -2.47 -13.02
CA LEU A 280 -18.31 -3.63 -12.39
C LEU A 280 -19.66 -3.26 -11.77
N LEU A 281 -19.70 -2.18 -11.01
CA LEU A 281 -20.93 -1.72 -10.35
C LEU A 281 -21.98 -1.21 -11.34
N GLN A 282 -21.56 -0.60 -12.44
CA GLN A 282 -22.47 -0.08 -13.47
C GLN A 282 -23.08 -1.20 -14.33
N PHE A 283 -22.29 -2.21 -14.73
CA PHE A 283 -22.76 -3.27 -15.63
C PHE A 283 -23.42 -4.44 -14.91
N PHE A 284 -23.00 -4.76 -13.68
CA PHE A 284 -23.47 -5.92 -12.93
C PHE A 284 -24.25 -5.57 -11.66
N GLY A 285 -24.52 -4.28 -11.42
CA GLY A 285 -25.30 -3.81 -10.29
C GLY A 285 -24.51 -3.61 -9.00
N SER A 286 -25.07 -2.80 -8.10
CA SER A 286 -24.50 -2.42 -6.80
C SER A 286 -25.53 -2.44 -5.67
N SER A 287 -26.72 -3.00 -5.92
CA SER A 287 -27.83 -3.00 -4.97
C SER A 287 -28.02 -4.37 -4.33
N ALA A 288 -28.79 -4.45 -3.23
CA ALA A 288 -29.11 -5.73 -2.60
C ALA A 288 -29.88 -6.68 -3.53
N ALA A 289 -30.63 -6.14 -4.50
CA ALA A 289 -31.34 -6.93 -5.51
C ALA A 289 -30.41 -7.42 -6.64
N GLU A 290 -29.38 -6.66 -6.98
CA GLU A 290 -28.39 -6.99 -8.01
C GLU A 290 -26.97 -6.80 -7.44
N PRO A 291 -26.49 -7.73 -6.59
CA PRO A 291 -25.21 -7.59 -5.89
C PRO A 291 -24.00 -8.05 -6.71
N LEU A 292 -24.20 -8.54 -7.94
CA LEU A 292 -23.17 -9.21 -8.74
C LEU A 292 -21.94 -8.32 -8.97
N GLY A 293 -22.12 -7.02 -9.22
CA GLY A 293 -20.99 -6.11 -9.41
C GLY A 293 -20.09 -6.03 -8.19
N ILE A 294 -20.66 -6.00 -6.98
CA ILE A 294 -19.90 -6.02 -5.73
C ILE A 294 -19.25 -7.38 -5.52
N GLN A 295 -19.97 -8.48 -5.76
CA GLN A 295 -19.42 -9.84 -5.59
C GLN A 295 -18.22 -10.12 -6.52
N LEU A 296 -18.25 -9.61 -7.75
CA LEU A 296 -17.19 -9.81 -8.75
C LEU A 296 -15.92 -9.00 -8.46
N THR A 297 -15.97 -7.99 -7.59
CA THR A 297 -14.78 -7.20 -7.23
C THR A 297 -13.66 -8.07 -6.63
N GLY A 298 -14.01 -9.08 -5.83
CA GLY A 298 -13.06 -10.04 -5.26
C GLY A 298 -12.35 -10.87 -6.32
N PRO A 299 -13.08 -11.67 -7.14
CA PRO A 299 -12.50 -12.42 -8.24
C PRO A 299 -11.69 -11.56 -9.22
N VAL A 300 -12.15 -10.36 -9.57
CA VAL A 300 -11.41 -9.45 -10.46
C VAL A 300 -10.11 -8.97 -9.82
N ALA A 301 -10.14 -8.60 -8.53
CA ALA A 301 -8.92 -8.27 -7.79
C ALA A 301 -7.96 -9.46 -7.71
N ALA A 302 -8.47 -10.69 -7.58
CA ALA A 302 -7.66 -11.92 -7.59
C ALA A 302 -6.96 -12.13 -8.94
N LEU A 303 -7.63 -11.87 -10.07
CA LEU A 303 -7.00 -11.92 -11.40
C LEU A 303 -5.84 -10.94 -11.51
N CYS A 304 -5.97 -9.73 -10.96
CA CYS A 304 -4.86 -8.78 -10.90
C CYS A 304 -3.69 -9.33 -10.07
N MET A 305 -3.96 -9.96 -8.93
CA MET A 305 -2.92 -10.60 -8.10
C MET A 305 -2.20 -11.73 -8.86
N LEU A 306 -2.91 -12.53 -9.65
CA LEU A 306 -2.30 -13.58 -10.47
C LEU A 306 -1.29 -13.03 -11.48
N ILE A 307 -1.57 -11.87 -12.10
CA ILE A 307 -0.61 -11.19 -12.98
C ILE A 307 0.65 -10.82 -12.18
N GLY A 308 0.48 -10.26 -10.98
CA GLY A 308 1.59 -9.96 -10.07
C GLY A 308 2.43 -11.18 -9.73
N ILE A 309 1.80 -12.30 -9.39
CA ILE A 309 2.46 -13.58 -9.09
C ILE A 309 3.29 -14.03 -10.30
N ILE A 310 2.69 -14.12 -11.48
CA ILE A 310 3.34 -14.61 -12.70
C ILE A 310 4.58 -13.77 -13.04
N VAL A 311 4.48 -12.45 -12.94
CA VAL A 311 5.60 -11.55 -13.24
C VAL A 311 6.69 -11.66 -12.17
N PHE A 312 6.30 -11.68 -10.90
CA PHE A 312 7.24 -11.65 -9.78
C PHE A 312 8.02 -12.96 -9.57
N THR A 313 7.55 -14.10 -10.12
CA THR A 313 8.36 -15.34 -10.17
C THR A 313 9.74 -15.11 -10.79
N ARG A 314 9.83 -14.21 -11.78
CA ARG A 314 11.06 -13.87 -12.51
C ARG A 314 11.94 -12.83 -11.81
N TYR A 315 11.60 -12.42 -10.58
CA TYR A 315 12.39 -11.45 -9.82
C TYR A 315 13.80 -12.01 -9.51
N PRO A 316 14.88 -11.29 -9.88
CA PRO A 316 16.26 -11.74 -9.74
C PRO A 316 16.76 -11.56 -8.30
N GLU A 317 16.22 -12.34 -7.36
CA GLU A 317 16.58 -12.25 -5.94
C GLU A 317 18.05 -12.55 -5.68
N THR A 318 18.63 -13.54 -6.35
CA THR A 318 20.05 -13.87 -6.17
C THR A 318 20.99 -12.73 -6.52
N GLU A 319 20.67 -11.93 -7.54
CA GLU A 319 21.47 -10.76 -7.93
C GLU A 319 21.32 -9.63 -6.90
N VAL A 320 20.10 -9.42 -6.40
CA VAL A 320 19.81 -8.41 -5.39
C VAL A 320 20.47 -8.77 -4.06
N THR A 321 20.48 -10.06 -3.69
CA THR A 321 21.05 -10.55 -2.42
C THR A 321 22.57 -10.74 -2.47
N ALA A 322 23.16 -11.18 -3.60
CA ALA A 322 24.60 -11.46 -3.70
C ALA A 322 25.49 -10.21 -3.47
N TYR A 323 25.02 -9.02 -3.82
CA TYR A 323 25.75 -7.76 -3.58
C TYR A 323 25.59 -7.22 -2.15
N GLN A 324 24.83 -7.90 -1.28
CA GLN A 324 24.56 -7.51 0.10
C GLN A 324 25.52 -8.18 1.08
N ASP A 325 25.88 -9.45 0.84
CA ASP A 325 26.80 -10.20 1.71
C ASP A 325 28.25 -9.68 1.63
N ALA A 326 28.62 -9.04 0.52
CA ALA A 326 29.93 -8.40 0.35
C ALA A 326 30.21 -7.26 1.35
N ASP A 327 29.17 -6.59 1.87
CA ASP A 327 29.31 -5.55 2.89
C ASP A 327 29.40 -6.14 4.31
N SER A 328 28.85 -7.34 4.54
CA SER A 328 28.90 -8.00 5.85
C SER A 328 30.27 -8.59 6.19
N ILE A 329 31.14 -8.77 5.19
CA ILE A 329 32.51 -9.28 5.33
C ILE A 329 33.52 -8.12 5.41
N SER A 330 33.11 -6.90 5.07
CA SER A 330 33.97 -5.70 5.07
C SER A 330 33.69 -4.70 6.20
N ALA A 331 32.72 -5.00 7.08
CA ALA A 331 32.43 -4.28 8.33
C ALA A 331 32.90 -5.09 9.55
#